data_AF-A0A8S9NLB7-F1
#
_entry.id   AF-A0A8S9NLB7-F1
#
_cell.length_a   1.000
_cell.length_b   1.000
_cell.length_c   1.000
_cell.angle_alpha   90.00
_cell.angle_beta   90.00
_cell.angle_gamma   90.00
#
_symmetry.space_group_name_H-M   'P 1'
#
loop_
_entity.id
_entity.type
_entity.pdbx_description
1 polymer ?
#
loop_
_entity_poly.entity_id
_entity_poly.type
_entity_poly.pdbx_seq_one_letter_code
_entity_poly.pdbx_strand_id
1 'polypeptide(L)'
;MKKWIKELQDGTKAYEGNDQPAFNWALNKTASQVDLYLLSQAAFPTGGLYFQNATWVGETKGKHVIVHNNYIIGYENKMKRFHYYGLWLVDDHAFESPLGKLE
;
A
#
# COMPACT_ATOMS: atom_id res chain seq x y z
N MET A 1 -17.31 10.78 15.47
CA MET A 1 -16.23 11.02 14.50
C MET A 1 -14.99 11.78 15.04
N LYS A 2 -15.02 12.45 16.21
CA LYS A 2 -13.80 13.13 16.76
C LYS A 2 -12.97 12.27 17.73
N LYS A 3 -13.58 11.22 18.31
CA LYS A 3 -12.94 10.35 19.31
C LYS A 3 -11.87 9.43 18.71
N TRP A 4 -12.14 8.79 17.58
CA TRP A 4 -11.20 7.87 16.92
C TRP A 4 -9.92 8.56 16.40
N ILE A 5 -10.02 9.78 15.84
CA ILE A 5 -8.85 10.58 15.41
C ILE A 5 -7.95 10.87 16.61
N LYS A 6 -8.57 11.21 17.75
CA LYS A 6 -7.83 11.46 18.99
C LYS A 6 -7.15 10.19 19.53
N GLU A 7 -7.85 9.06 19.50
CA GLU A 7 -7.30 7.76 19.93
C GLU A 7 -6.16 7.27 19.02
N LEU A 8 -6.25 7.53 17.71
CA LEU A 8 -5.17 7.29 16.75
C LEU A 8 -3.96 8.19 17.06
N GLN A 9 -4.17 9.49 17.30
CA GLN A 9 -3.11 10.44 17.63
C GLN A 9 -2.45 10.17 18.99
N ASP A 10 -3.20 9.64 19.96
CA ASP A 10 -2.67 9.33 21.30
C ASP A 10 -1.89 7.99 21.30
N GLY A 11 -2.29 7.02 20.46
CA GLY A 11 -1.64 5.71 20.33
C GLY A 11 -0.34 5.72 19.49
N THR A 12 -0.09 6.77 18.71
CA THR A 12 1.05 6.84 17.76
C THR A 12 2.41 7.08 18.42
N LYS A 13 2.49 7.56 19.67
CA LYS A 13 3.79 7.82 20.32
C LYS A 13 4.67 6.57 20.48
N ALA A 14 4.07 5.38 20.59
CA ALA A 14 4.80 4.10 20.65
C ALA A 14 5.16 3.54 19.26
N TYR A 15 4.62 4.14 18.19
CA TYR A 15 4.74 3.69 16.80
C TYR A 15 5.13 4.85 15.85
N GLU A 16 5.77 5.89 16.38
CA GLU A 16 6.11 7.10 15.62
C GLU A 16 6.88 6.75 14.35
N GLY A 17 6.34 7.14 13.20
CA GLY A 17 6.91 6.89 11.88
C GLY A 17 6.54 5.54 11.23
N ASN A 18 5.70 4.70 11.86
CA ASN A 18 5.23 3.45 11.26
C ASN A 18 3.69 3.34 11.31
N ASP A 19 3.06 3.73 10.21
CA ASP A 19 1.60 3.81 10.09
C ASP A 19 0.93 2.44 10.10
N GLN A 20 1.62 1.38 9.64
CA GLN A 20 1.02 0.05 9.52
C GLN A 20 0.72 -0.61 10.87
N PRO A 21 1.63 -0.66 11.87
CA PRO A 21 1.32 -1.10 13.22
C PRO A 21 0.25 -0.25 13.92
N ALA A 22 0.30 1.07 13.76
CA ALA A 22 -0.68 1.97 14.36
C ALA A 22 -2.09 1.71 13.81
N PHE A 23 -2.20 1.55 12.48
CA PHE A 23 -3.47 1.21 11.83
C PHE A 23 -3.99 -0.16 12.29
N ASN A 24 -3.13 -1.19 12.34
CA ASN A 24 -3.51 -2.52 12.82
C ASN A 24 -3.99 -2.50 14.28
N TRP A 25 -3.35 -1.69 15.14
CA TRP A 25 -3.79 -1.52 16.53
C TRP A 25 -5.18 -0.90 16.61
N ALA A 26 -5.40 0.20 15.87
CA ALA A 26 -6.69 0.88 15.87
C ALA A 26 -7.80 -0.03 15.32
N LEU A 27 -7.54 -0.75 14.24
CA LEU A 27 -8.47 -1.71 13.63
C LEU A 27 -8.85 -2.81 14.61
N ASN A 28 -7.89 -3.38 15.35
CA ASN A 28 -8.17 -4.39 16.36
C ASN A 28 -9.04 -3.86 17.52
N LYS A 29 -8.90 -2.59 17.90
CA LYS A 29 -9.74 -1.95 18.93
C LYS A 29 -11.17 -1.71 18.46
N THR A 30 -11.38 -1.57 17.15
CA THR A 30 -12.68 -1.26 16.55
C THR A 30 -13.28 -2.41 15.76
N ALA A 31 -12.73 -3.62 15.84
CA ALA A 31 -13.10 -4.77 15.00
C ALA A 31 -14.59 -5.16 15.08
N SER A 32 -15.30 -4.83 16.16
CA SER A 32 -16.75 -5.04 16.31
C SER A 32 -17.61 -3.85 15.88
N GLN A 33 -16.98 -2.75 15.46
CA GLN A 33 -17.62 -1.49 15.08
C GLN A 33 -17.47 -1.17 13.59
N VAL A 34 -16.65 -1.95 12.86
CA VAL A 34 -16.39 -1.77 11.43
C VAL A 34 -16.43 -3.12 10.72
N ASP A 35 -16.92 -3.12 9.49
CA ASP A 35 -16.83 -4.29 8.62
C ASP A 35 -15.42 -4.37 8.01
N LEU A 36 -14.77 -5.51 8.20
CA LEU A 36 -13.44 -5.77 7.68
C LEU A 36 -13.50 -6.64 6.42
N TYR A 37 -12.88 -6.17 5.35
CA TYR A 37 -12.73 -6.90 4.10
C TYR A 37 -11.25 -7.10 3.78
N LEU A 38 -10.88 -8.31 3.38
CA LEU A 38 -9.54 -8.61 2.90
C LEU A 38 -9.46 -8.39 1.40
N LEU A 39 -8.47 -7.62 0.98
CA LEU A 39 -8.16 -7.45 -0.43
C LEU A 39 -7.52 -8.72 -0.99
N SER A 40 -7.93 -9.13 -2.18
CA SER A 40 -7.41 -10.33 -2.84
C SER A 40 -5.93 -10.19 -3.15
N GLN A 41 -5.11 -11.17 -2.77
CA GLN A 41 -3.69 -11.20 -3.11
C GLN A 41 -3.44 -11.29 -4.62
N ALA A 42 -4.35 -11.89 -5.39
CA ALA A 42 -4.24 -11.92 -6.85
C ALA A 42 -4.34 -10.51 -7.46
N ALA A 43 -5.17 -9.63 -6.84
CA ALA A 43 -5.33 -8.26 -7.28
C ALA A 43 -4.30 -7.30 -6.67
N PHE A 44 -3.90 -7.52 -5.42
CA PHE A 44 -3.03 -6.64 -4.64
C PHE A 44 -1.82 -7.40 -4.06
N PRO A 45 -0.94 -7.99 -4.89
CA PRO A 45 0.18 -8.78 -4.39
C PRO A 45 1.25 -7.92 -3.73
N THR A 46 1.97 -8.53 -2.78
CA THR A 46 3.22 -7.98 -2.29
C THR A 46 4.31 -8.10 -3.36
N GLY A 47 5.33 -7.25 -3.29
CA GLY A 47 6.47 -7.31 -4.19
C GLY A 47 7.27 -8.60 -4.03
N GLY A 48 7.36 -9.15 -2.82
CA GLY A 48 7.99 -10.46 -2.61
C GLY A 48 7.29 -11.55 -3.42
N LEU A 49 5.96 -11.59 -3.37
CA LEU A 49 5.17 -12.58 -4.12
C LEU A 49 5.28 -12.36 -5.64
N TYR A 50 5.06 -11.12 -6.09
CA TYR A 50 5.04 -10.81 -7.53
C TYR A 50 6.43 -10.95 -8.18
N PHE A 51 7.50 -10.45 -7.55
CA PHE A 51 8.83 -10.42 -8.19
C PHE A 51 9.66 -11.69 -7.97
N GLN A 52 9.26 -12.59 -7.06
CA GLN A 52 10.05 -13.79 -6.73
C GLN A 52 9.33 -15.11 -7.06
N ASN A 53 8.03 -15.09 -7.34
CA ASN A 53 7.27 -16.30 -7.66
C ASN A 53 6.65 -16.24 -9.08
N ALA A 54 7.44 -16.64 -10.08
CA ALA A 54 7.01 -16.61 -11.49
C ALA A 54 5.81 -17.52 -11.78
N THR A 55 5.72 -18.69 -11.14
CA THR A 55 4.59 -19.62 -11.30
C THR A 55 3.28 -18.97 -10.88
N TRP A 56 3.26 -18.36 -9.69
CA TRP A 56 2.08 -17.70 -9.17
C TRP A 56 1.64 -16.52 -10.05
N VAL A 57 2.60 -15.71 -10.54
CA VAL A 57 2.32 -14.60 -11.47
C VAL A 57 1.72 -15.12 -12.78
N GLY A 58 2.19 -16.27 -13.29
CA GLY A 58 1.60 -16.92 -14.46
C GLY A 58 0.14 -17.31 -14.23
N GLU A 59 -0.15 -17.96 -13.11
CA GLU A 59 -1.51 -18.43 -12.74
C GLU A 59 -2.50 -17.29 -12.46
N THR A 60 -2.00 -16.12 -12.05
CA THR A 60 -2.80 -14.95 -11.69
C THR A 60 -2.73 -13.81 -12.70
N LYS A 61 -2.12 -14.07 -13.87
CA LYS A 61 -1.99 -13.12 -14.97
C LYS A 61 -3.36 -12.50 -15.33
N GLY A 62 -3.37 -11.17 -15.46
CA GLY A 62 -4.57 -10.40 -15.78
C GLY A 62 -5.49 -10.09 -14.60
N LYS A 63 -5.18 -10.58 -13.39
CA LYS A 63 -5.94 -10.26 -12.16
C LYS A 63 -5.33 -9.12 -11.35
N HIS A 64 -4.07 -8.77 -11.62
CA HIS A 64 -3.32 -7.77 -10.88
C HIS A 64 -3.86 -6.36 -11.14
N VAL A 65 -4.16 -5.63 -10.06
CA VAL A 65 -4.63 -4.24 -10.09
C VAL A 65 -3.49 -3.31 -9.65
N ILE A 66 -2.89 -3.56 -8.48
CA ILE A 66 -1.75 -2.79 -7.96
C ILE A 66 -0.73 -3.74 -7.34
N VAL A 67 0.54 -3.64 -7.74
CA VAL A 67 1.64 -4.39 -7.14
C VAL A 67 2.35 -3.53 -6.10
N HIS A 68 2.52 -4.01 -4.87
CA HIS A 68 3.27 -3.27 -3.85
C HIS A 68 4.79 -3.37 -4.11
N ASN A 69 5.47 -2.24 -4.34
CA ASN A 69 6.93 -2.18 -4.56
C ASN A 69 7.77 -2.39 -3.28
N ASN A 70 7.41 -3.33 -2.41
CA ASN A 70 8.14 -3.69 -1.18
C ASN A 70 9.12 -4.86 -1.40
N TYR A 71 9.87 -5.26 -0.37
CA TYR A 71 10.98 -6.23 -0.46
C TYR A 71 12.17 -5.75 -1.33
N ILE A 72 12.38 -4.44 -1.40
CA ILE A 72 13.54 -3.81 -2.03
C ILE A 72 13.84 -2.49 -1.32
N ILE A 73 15.12 -2.17 -1.15
CA ILE A 73 15.59 -0.98 -0.43
C ILE A 73 16.12 0.05 -1.44
N GLY A 74 15.85 1.32 -1.18
CA GLY A 74 16.33 2.46 -1.98
C GLY A 74 15.35 2.91 -3.06
N TYR A 75 15.19 4.22 -3.17
CA TYR A 75 14.29 4.86 -4.14
C TYR A 75 14.65 4.50 -5.59
N GLU A 76 15.92 4.61 -5.97
CA GLU A 76 16.38 4.28 -7.32
C GLU A 76 16.13 2.82 -7.68
N ASN A 77 16.35 1.88 -6.75
CA ASN A 77 16.11 0.46 -7.00
C ASN A 77 14.62 0.17 -7.19
N LYS A 78 13.75 0.82 -6.39
CA LYS A 78 12.30 0.75 -6.55
C LYS A 78 11.85 1.23 -7.93
N MET A 79 12.36 2.38 -8.38
CA MET A 79 12.09 2.90 -9.72
C MET A 79 12.57 1.94 -10.80
N LYS A 80 13.86 1.56 -10.77
CA LYS A 80 14.48 0.64 -11.75
C LYS A 80 13.67 -0.65 -11.89
N ARG A 81 13.22 -1.23 -10.77
CA ARG A 81 12.39 -2.44 -10.79
C ARG A 81 11.07 -2.20 -11.53
N PHE A 82 10.33 -1.16 -11.19
CA PHE A 82 9.05 -0.90 -11.85
C PHE A 82 9.19 -0.57 -13.33
N HIS A 83 10.23 0.19 -13.72
CA HIS A 83 10.54 0.40 -15.14
C HIS A 83 10.86 -0.91 -15.86
N TYR A 84 11.72 -1.76 -15.27
CA TYR A 84 12.12 -3.04 -15.87
C TYR A 84 10.92 -3.98 -16.13
N TYR A 85 9.96 -4.02 -15.21
CA TYR A 85 8.75 -4.85 -15.34
C TYR A 85 7.60 -4.16 -16.10
N GLY A 86 7.79 -2.94 -16.62
CA GLY A 86 6.72 -2.19 -17.29
C GLY A 86 5.56 -1.77 -16.37
N LEU A 87 5.83 -1.64 -15.06
CA LEU A 87 4.86 -1.28 -14.02
C LEU A 87 4.96 0.20 -13.60
N TRP A 88 5.82 0.97 -14.25
CA TRP A 88 5.92 2.41 -14.03
C TRP A 88 4.88 3.14 -14.86
N LEU A 89 3.69 3.30 -14.28
CA LEU A 89 2.54 3.93 -14.93
C LEU A 89 2.51 5.42 -14.57
N VAL A 90 3.19 6.24 -15.38
CA VAL A 90 3.14 7.70 -15.33
C VAL A 90 2.31 8.14 -16.52
N ASP A 91 1.15 8.74 -16.25
CA ASP A 91 0.33 9.37 -17.26
C ASP A 91 0.67 10.88 -17.39
N ASP A 92 -0.02 11.57 -18.28
CA ASP A 92 0.18 12.99 -18.54
C ASP A 92 -0.12 13.87 -17.31
N HIS A 93 -0.84 13.35 -16.32
CA HIS A 93 -1.23 14.04 -15.09
C HIS A 93 -0.34 13.68 -13.89
N ALA A 94 0.72 12.90 -14.07
CA ALA A 94 1.54 12.41 -12.95
C ALA A 94 2.22 13.53 -12.12
N PHE A 95 2.34 14.74 -12.67
CA PHE A 95 2.88 15.91 -11.98
C PHE A 95 1.80 16.83 -11.41
N GLU A 96 0.53 16.48 -11.61
CA GLU A 96 -0.61 17.21 -11.09
C GLU A 96 -0.96 16.66 -9.70
N SER A 97 -1.09 17.56 -8.72
CA SER A 97 -1.66 17.18 -7.43
C SER A 97 -3.15 16.86 -7.63
N PRO A 98 -3.65 15.69 -7.21
CA PRO A 98 -5.08 15.40 -7.25
C PRO A 98 -5.90 16.31 -6.31
N LEU A 99 -5.21 17.05 -5.42
CA LEU A 99 -5.80 18.05 -4.53
C LEU A 99 -5.71 19.48 -5.12
N GLY A 100 -5.20 19.64 -6.34
CA GLY A 100 -4.91 20.94 -6.93
C GLY A 100 -3.72 21.66 -6.28
N LYS A 101 -3.51 22.92 -6.66
CA LYS A 101 -2.62 23.84 -5.94
C LYS A 101 -3.37 24.32 -4.69
N LEU A 102 -2.84 24.03 -3.51
CA LEU A 102 -3.33 24.61 -2.27
C LEU A 102 -2.82 26.06 -2.21
N GLU A 103 -3.73 27.04 -2.31
CA GLU A 103 -3.47 28.45 -2.01
C GLU A 103 -3.48 28.72 -0.50
#